data_AF-J0KAF0-F1
#
_entry.id   AF-J0KAF0-F1
#
_cell.length_a   1.000
_cell.length_b   1.000
_cell.length_c   1.000
_cell.angle_alpha   90.00
_cell.angle_beta   90.00
_cell.angle_gamma   90.00
#
_symmetry.space_group_name_H-M   'P 1'
#
loop_
_entity.id
_entity.type
_entity.pdbx_description
1 polymer ?
#
loop_
_entity_poly.entity_id
_entity_poly.type
_entity_poly.pdbx_seq_one_letter_code
_entity_poly.pdbx_strand_id
1 'polypeptide(L)'
;MKLRSPSLVELHAFLAVCRLGSFRQAAEDLCVTQAAVSRAVQRLEQHLGDCRLFERSPQGVLLSERGRQLRQLTERHVMALESATALFVAPRAPGTLRLSVIPTLGTKWLLPRL
;
A
#
# COMPACT_ATOMS: atom_id res chain seq x y z
N MET A 1 -8.92 0.83 25.47
CA MET A 1 -8.22 2.03 24.95
C MET A 1 -8.93 2.52 23.70
N LYS A 2 -9.27 3.81 23.59
CA LYS A 2 -9.78 4.37 22.33
C LYS A 2 -8.60 4.69 21.43
N LEU A 3 -8.54 4.09 20.24
CA LEU A 3 -7.54 4.46 19.23
C LEU A 3 -7.84 5.89 18.77
N ARG A 4 -6.85 6.77 18.93
CA ARG A 4 -6.91 8.17 18.47
C ARG A 4 -6.22 8.38 17.12
N SER A 5 -5.75 7.30 16.50
CA SER A 5 -5.11 7.34 15.19
C SER A 5 -6.13 7.65 14.10
N PRO A 6 -5.71 8.30 13.00
CA PRO A 6 -6.52 8.42 11.79
C PRO A 6 -6.81 7.03 11.19
N SER A 7 -7.71 6.98 10.21
CA SER A 7 -8.04 5.73 9.53
C SER A 7 -6.87 5.23 8.69
N LEU A 8 -6.70 3.91 8.60
CA LEU A 8 -5.72 3.31 7.68
C LEU A 8 -5.98 3.69 6.23
N VAL A 9 -7.25 3.86 5.83
CA VAL A 9 -7.61 4.30 4.48
C VAL A 9 -7.05 5.70 4.19
N GLU A 10 -7.07 6.58 5.19
CA GLU A 10 -6.57 7.95 5.07
C GLU A 10 -5.04 7.97 4.97
N LEU A 11 -4.36 7.14 5.77
CA LEU A 11 -2.91 6.95 5.70
C LEU A 11 -2.46 6.31 4.37
N HIS A 12 -3.17 5.29 3.88
CA HIS A 12 -2.86 4.64 2.59
C HIS A 12 -3.03 5.63 1.43
N ALA A 13 -4.12 6.39 1.41
CA ALA A 13 -4.34 7.43 0.40
C ALA A 13 -3.21 8.47 0.40
N PHE A 14 -2.82 8.96 1.58
CA PHE A 14 -1.70 9.89 1.72
C PHE A 14 -0.38 9.30 1.22
N LEU A 15 0.00 8.09 1.66
CA LEU A 15 1.26 7.46 1.27
C LEU A 15 1.29 7.10 -0.23
N ALA A 16 0.18 6.70 -0.82
CA ALA A 16 0.08 6.45 -2.25
C ALA A 16 0.34 7.74 -3.06
N VAL A 17 -0.24 8.86 -2.64
CA VAL A 17 0.02 10.17 -3.27
C VAL A 17 1.48 10.60 -3.05
N CYS A 18 2.06 10.35 -1.88
CA CYS A 18 3.49 10.62 -1.63
C CYS A 18 4.41 9.84 -2.57
N ARG A 19 4.07 8.58 -2.84
CA ARG A 19 4.86 7.66 -3.67
C ARG A 19 4.76 8.02 -5.15
N LEU A 20 3.57 8.37 -5.62
CA LEU A 20 3.28 8.56 -7.05
C LEU A 20 3.31 10.02 -7.50
N GLY A 21 3.26 10.98 -6.56
CA GLY A 21 3.22 12.42 -6.89
C GLY A 21 1.95 12.86 -7.62
N SER A 22 0.90 12.04 -7.62
CA SER A 22 -0.34 12.31 -8.34
C SER A 22 -1.56 11.70 -7.64
N PHE A 23 -2.58 12.52 -7.38
CA PHE A 23 -3.87 12.06 -6.84
C PHE A 23 -4.59 11.11 -7.80
N ARG A 24 -4.40 11.28 -9.11
CA ARG A 24 -5.03 10.41 -10.10
C ARG A 24 -4.37 9.03 -10.11
N GLN A 25 -3.05 8.96 -10.18
CA GLN A 25 -2.33 7.68 -10.17
C GLN A 25 -2.52 6.95 -8.84
N ALA A 26 -2.56 7.67 -7.72
CA ALA A 26 -2.87 7.08 -6.41
C ALA A 26 -4.29 6.48 -6.36
N ALA A 27 -5.26 7.10 -7.04
CA ALA A 27 -6.60 6.57 -7.11
C ALA A 27 -6.68 5.30 -7.97
N GLU A 28 -5.98 5.28 -9.10
CA GLU A 28 -5.84 4.11 -9.97
C GLU A 28 -5.16 2.94 -9.22
N ASP A 29 -4.06 3.21 -8.50
CA ASP A 29 -3.31 2.24 -7.68
C ASP A 29 -4.14 1.65 -6.53
N LEU A 30 -4.99 2.48 -5.90
CA LEU A 30 -5.86 2.07 -4.80
C LEU A 30 -7.24 1.55 -5.27
N CYS A 31 -7.48 1.44 -6.58
CA CYS A 31 -8.76 1.02 -7.16
C CYS A 31 -9.97 1.85 -6.68
N VAL A 32 -9.80 3.16 -6.52
CA VAL A 32 -10.85 4.10 -6.07
C VAL A 32 -10.92 5.33 -6.98
N THR A 33 -11.88 6.22 -6.75
CA THR A 33 -11.96 7.48 -7.48
C THR A 33 -10.98 8.52 -6.95
N GLN A 34 -10.51 9.43 -7.81
CA GLN A 34 -9.69 10.58 -7.40
C GLN A 34 -10.36 11.41 -6.29
N ALA A 35 -11.68 11.57 -6.36
CA ALA A 35 -12.46 12.27 -5.33
C ALA A 35 -12.39 11.56 -3.96
N ALA A 36 -12.37 10.22 -3.95
CA ALA A 36 -12.21 9.44 -2.72
C ALA A 36 -10.82 9.65 -2.10
N VAL A 37 -9.75 9.62 -2.90
CA VAL A 37 -8.38 9.89 -2.42
C VAL A 37 -8.27 11.31 -1.88
N SER A 38 -8.78 12.31 -2.61
CA SER A 38 -8.77 13.71 -2.17
C SER A 38 -9.50 13.90 -0.83
N ARG A 39 -10.70 13.32 -0.68
CA ARG A 39 -11.44 13.35 0.60
C ARG A 39 -10.76 12.60 1.72
N ALA A 40 -10.05 11.51 1.43
CA ALA A 40 -9.31 10.76 2.44
C ALA A 40 -8.11 11.57 2.97
N VAL A 41 -7.37 12.22 2.07
CA VAL A 41 -6.28 13.14 2.44
C VAL A 41 -6.84 14.32 3.22
N GLN A 42 -7.92 14.96 2.77
CA GLN A 42 -8.53 16.09 3.50
C GLN A 42 -8.97 15.71 4.92
N ARG A 43 -9.55 14.51 5.10
CA ARG A 43 -9.91 14.01 6.45
C ARG A 43 -8.68 13.75 7.32
N LEU A 44 -7.60 13.25 6.73
CA LEU A 44 -6.33 13.12 7.43
C LEU A 44 -5.81 14.48 7.91
N GLU A 45 -5.82 15.47 7.03
CA GLU A 45 -5.41 16.85 7.34
C GLU A 45 -6.23 17.42 8.50
N GLN A 46 -7.57 17.23 8.47
CA GLN A 46 -8.48 17.62 9.55
C GLN A 46 -8.16 16.92 10.87
N HIS A 47 -7.94 15.59 10.83
CA HIS A 47 -7.58 14.82 12.03
C HIS A 47 -6.27 15.28 12.66
N LEU A 48 -5.35 15.81 11.85
CA LEU A 48 -4.05 16.33 12.27
C LEU A 48 -4.07 17.84 12.59
N GLY A 49 -5.26 18.43 12.79
CA GLY A 49 -5.44 19.83 13.16
C GLY A 49 -5.40 20.80 11.99
N ASP A 50 -6.03 20.42 10.87
CA ASP A 50 -6.16 21.22 9.64
C ASP A 50 -4.81 21.65 9.02
N CYS A 51 -3.81 20.78 9.12
CA CYS A 51 -2.50 21.04 8.51
C CYS A 51 -2.45 20.49 7.07
N ARG A 52 -1.94 21.29 6.14
CA ARG A 52 -1.74 20.85 4.75
C ARG A 52 -0.57 19.88 4.66
N LEU A 53 -0.80 18.72 4.06
CA LEU A 53 0.22 17.70 3.80
C LEU A 53 0.81 17.82 2.39
N PHE A 54 0.07 18.45 1.47
CA PHE A 54 0.51 18.69 0.10
C PHE A 54 0.41 20.17 -0.29
N GLU A 55 1.29 20.58 -1.20
CA GLU A 55 1.33 21.92 -1.80
C GLU A 55 1.11 21.86 -3.30
N ARG A 56 0.53 22.92 -3.86
CA ARG A 56 0.34 23.05 -5.31
C ARG A 56 1.64 23.50 -5.94
N SER A 57 2.16 22.72 -6.88
CA SER A 57 3.32 23.08 -7.69
C SER A 57 2.94 23.13 -9.17
N PRO A 58 3.60 23.99 -9.98
CA PRO A 58 3.49 23.93 -11.45
C PRO A 58 3.84 22.54 -12.02
N GLN A 59 4.63 21.76 -11.30
CA GLN A 59 5.09 20.42 -11.69
C GLN A 59 4.21 19.29 -11.14
N GLY A 60 3.13 19.61 -10.41
CA GLY A 60 2.21 18.63 -9.84
C GLY A 60 2.06 18.74 -8.33
N VAL A 61 2.06 17.59 -7.65
CA VAL A 61 1.85 17.48 -6.20
C VAL A 61 3.19 17.42 -5.49
N LEU A 62 3.45 18.36 -4.58
CA LEU A 62 4.62 18.34 -3.70
C LEU A 62 4.20 18.14 -2.25
N LEU A 63 5.07 17.48 -1.48
CA LEU A 63 4.87 17.35 -0.02
C LEU A 63 5.17 18.69 0.66
N SER A 64 4.31 19.08 1.60
CA SER A 64 4.63 20.12 2.56
C SER A 64 5.67 19.61 3.57
N GLU A 65 6.20 20.50 4.42
CA GLU A 65 7.10 20.08 5.51
C GLU A 65 6.42 19.10 6.47
N ARG A 66 5.15 19.35 6.80
CA ARG A 66 4.35 18.45 7.63
C ARG A 66 4.10 17.11 6.95
N GLY A 67 3.86 17.11 5.63
CA GLY A 67 3.74 15.91 4.82
C GLY A 67 5.02 15.07 4.85
N ARG A 68 6.18 15.70 4.66
CA ARG A 68 7.49 15.01 4.74
C ARG A 68 7.68 14.34 6.11
N GLN A 69 7.44 15.09 7.18
CA GLN A 69 7.58 14.57 8.55
C GLN A 69 6.61 13.41 8.82
N LEU A 70 5.34 13.55 8.42
CA LEU A 70 4.35 12.49 8.61
C LEU A 70 4.73 11.21 7.86
N ARG A 71 5.16 11.33 6.60
CA ARG A 71 5.64 10.19 5.81
C ARG A 71 6.78 9.48 6.53
N GLN A 72 7.82 10.21 6.92
CA GLN A 72 8.98 9.64 7.58
C GLN A 72 8.61 8.87 8.86
N LEU A 73 7.63 9.37 9.61
CA LEU A 73 7.21 8.75 10.86
C LEU A 73 6.26 7.57 10.67
N THR A 74 5.52 7.47 9.56
CA THR A 74 4.41 6.50 9.41
C THR A 74 4.65 5.43 8.35
N GLU A 75 5.43 5.70 7.30
CA GLU A 75 5.63 4.81 6.15
C GLU A 75 6.07 3.39 6.58
N ARG A 76 7.09 3.31 7.44
CA ARG A 76 7.58 2.01 7.96
C ARG A 76 6.53 1.22 8.75
N HIS A 77 5.63 1.91 9.46
CA HIS A 77 4.63 1.26 10.30
C HIS A 77 3.47 0.73 9.46
N VAL A 78 3.07 1.47 8.43
CA VAL A 78 2.10 0.99 7.45
C VAL A 78 2.66 -0.21 6.69
N MET A 79 3.91 -0.14 6.21
CA MET A 79 4.57 -1.29 5.54
C MET A 79 4.67 -2.52 6.46
N ALA A 80 4.91 -2.32 7.75
CA ALA A 80 4.92 -3.43 8.72
C ALA A 80 3.53 -4.07 8.87
N LEU A 81 2.45 -3.28 8.85
CA LEU A 81 1.07 -3.78 8.87
C LEU A 81 0.72 -4.55 7.58
N GLU A 82 1.15 -4.04 6.42
CA GLU A 82 1.00 -4.75 5.15
C GLU A 82 1.75 -6.09 5.16
N SER A 83 2.99 -6.09 5.65
CA SER A 83 3.80 -7.31 5.76
C SER A 83 3.19 -8.32 6.72
N ALA A 84 2.65 -7.86 7.85
CA ALA A 84 2.00 -8.71 8.83
C ALA A 84 0.71 -9.34 8.29
N THR A 85 -0.06 -8.61 7.50
CA THR A 85 -1.32 -9.10 6.92
C THR A 85 -1.09 -9.98 5.69
N ALA A 86 -0.02 -9.76 4.93
CA ALA A 86 0.35 -10.58 3.78
C ALA A 86 0.52 -12.07 4.14
N LEU A 87 0.99 -12.38 5.35
CA LEU A 87 1.12 -13.75 5.86
C LEU A 87 -0.23 -14.50 5.96
N PHE A 88 -1.33 -13.76 6.08
CA PHE A 88 -2.68 -14.32 6.17
C PHE A 88 -3.43 -14.28 4.84
N VAL A 89 -3.03 -13.40 3.91
CA VAL A 89 -3.60 -13.30 2.56
C VAL A 89 -2.95 -14.29 1.60
N ALA A 90 -1.69 -14.66 1.84
CA ALA A 90 -1.05 -15.73 1.08
C ALA A 90 -1.85 -17.04 1.24
N PRO A 91 -2.17 -17.76 0.14
CA PRO A 91 -2.67 -19.11 0.26
C PRO A 91 -1.65 -19.92 1.06
N ARG A 92 -2.11 -20.41 2.22
CA ARG A 92 -1.45 -21.32 3.15
C ARG A 92 -0.32 -22.14 2.52
N ALA A 93 0.93 -21.66 2.64
CA ALA A 93 2.18 -22.31 2.20
C ALA A 93 2.23 -22.73 0.71
N PRO A 94 3.41 -22.92 0.09
CA PRO A 94 3.49 -23.74 -1.12
C PRO A 94 2.91 -25.11 -0.77
N GLY A 95 1.66 -25.36 -1.18
CA GLY A 95 1.02 -26.65 -0.97
C GLY A 95 1.89 -27.71 -1.61
N THR A 96 2.17 -28.79 -0.89
CA THR A 96 2.84 -29.96 -1.46
C THR A 96 2.00 -30.48 -2.62
N LEU A 97 2.41 -30.19 -3.86
CA LEU A 97 1.75 -30.70 -5.06
C LEU A 97 2.20 -32.15 -5.27
N ARG A 98 1.41 -33.11 -4.78
CA ARG A 98 1.65 -34.53 -5.08
C ARG A 98 1.19 -34.82 -6.51
N LEU A 99 2.15 -34.98 -7.41
CA LEU A 99 1.91 -35.37 -8.81
C LEU A 99 2.16 -36.87 -8.97
N SER A 100 1.17 -37.59 -9.48
CA SER A 100 1.35 -38.97 -9.96
C SER A 100 1.68 -38.92 -11.44
N VAL A 101 2.91 -39.27 -11.80
CA VAL A 101 3.41 -39.29 -13.19
C VAL A 101 4.10 -40.60 -13.50
N ILE A 102 4.13 -40.97 -14.77
CA ILE A 102 4.90 -42.12 -15.26
C ILE A 102 6.39 -41.84 -14.99
N PRO A 103 7.19 -42.82 -14.48
CA PRO A 103 8.57 -42.58 -14.04
C PRO A 103 9.46 -41.87 -15.06
N THR A 104 9.28 -42.17 -16.34
CA THR A 104 10.04 -41.58 -17.44
C THR A 104 9.77 -40.08 -17.61
N LEU A 105 8.52 -39.64 -17.45
CA LEU A 105 8.15 -38.21 -17.51
C LEU A 105 8.72 -37.46 -16.29
N GLY A 106 8.59 -38.07 -15.11
CA GLY A 106 9.09 -37.50 -13.85
C GLY A 106 10.60 -37.24 -13.88
N THR A 107 11.38 -38.20 -14.37
CA THR A 107 12.85 -38.10 -14.37
C THR A 107 13.44 -37.34 -15.55
N LYS A 108 12.90 -37.53 -16.77
CA LYS A 108 13.52 -36.94 -17.98
C LYS A 108 13.04 -35.52 -18.29
N TRP A 109 11.85 -35.13 -17.83
CA TRP A 109 11.27 -33.84 -18.19
C TRP A 109 10.95 -32.97 -16.97
N LEU A 110 10.31 -33.55 -15.95
CA LEU A 110 9.84 -32.79 -14.79
C LEU A 110 10.99 -32.38 -13.87
N LEU A 111 11.84 -33.33 -13.45
CA LEU A 111 13.00 -33.10 -12.58
C LEU A 111 13.96 -32.00 -13.05
N PRO A 112 14.38 -31.93 -14.33
CA PRO A 112 15.29 -30.87 -14.80
C PRO A 112 14.63 -29.49 -14.96
N ARG A 113 13.31 -29.37 -14.80
CA ARG A 113 12.54 -28.11 -14.93
C ARG A 113 11.93 -27.63 -13.61
N LEU A 114 12.11 -28.42 -12.55
CA LEU A 114 11.91 -28.00 -11.16
C LEU A 114 13.18 -27.27 -10.68
#